data_AF-A0A166RIY9-F1
#
_entry.id   AF-A0A166RIY9-F1
#
_cell.length_a   1.000
_cell.length_b   1.000
_cell.length_c   1.000
_cell.angle_alpha   90.00
_cell.angle_beta   90.00
_cell.angle_gamma   90.00
#
_symmetry.space_group_name_H-M   'P 1'
#
loop_
_entity.id
_entity.type
_entity.pdbx_description
1 polymer ?
#
loop_
_entity_poly.entity_id
_entity_poly.type
_entity_poly.pdbx_seq_one_letter_code
_entity_poly.pdbx_strand_id
1 'polypeptide(L)'
;MGQKEIAYEDFSDNSQSQVKHISVDVIAVPEPPSLMHYESSTPASRSIFHGDDDNSMAFMPFPNDPKFDSLEHSLHYKTLSWQDKFDDPDVDLIMMETALQLNQHCSISFEEIDKTNILPHLMPRYGSSGLAHKIRQRDIPDCPVLKKLLEYLKAPPPRPYGPGLYSRLESIVSIFCPNLSCLQPYCTSHVESLPMAQPVIPQMHNDKFARRVKTPCGETCFVLNETAGLGTITWSAEDVETLTTVLLITPDTLPCDLAIICDKPCHEVFHQRGVILPPELINAANEQKSRRPLSRSLKFADFDPNNYTPNSPCSHEGPCDHRSQCDCYLNKAHCERNCRCSPKCHRRWKGCQCARSKIADTCSNVQRCACRKANRECDPDVCLKCKARDSSGEICHNVCIQQGRRKGLEVRESTWGLGAFLTEDVNAGELISEYIGELIYELTTDSRQDLSKHSGRNYVFALNSTVSIDSSYVGNETRFVNHVPAPNANSSPQVWLVNGEHRIGIFAAQDMKNGTEISFDYGPQFFVGVPEHGPAHSESLLSTTTFEPSNSIDT
;
A
#
# COMPACT_ATOMS: atom_id res chain seq x y z
N MET A 1 10.13 -55.65 17.84
CA MET A 1 9.98 -55.37 19.29
C MET A 1 11.26 -55.80 19.95
N GLY A 2 12.05 -54.85 20.45
CA GLY A 2 13.24 -55.15 21.25
C GLY A 2 12.92 -54.85 22.71
N GLN A 3 13.24 -55.75 23.62
CA GLN A 3 13.20 -55.44 25.05
C GLN A 3 14.40 -54.58 25.39
N LYS A 4 14.17 -53.47 26.09
CA LYS A 4 15.23 -52.60 26.60
C LYS A 4 15.08 -52.50 28.10
N GLU A 5 16.15 -52.79 28.83
CA GLU A 5 16.19 -52.55 30.27
C GLU A 5 16.51 -51.09 30.54
N ILE A 6 15.65 -50.45 31.33
CA ILE A 6 15.85 -49.10 31.82
C ILE A 6 16.16 -49.21 33.32
N ALA A 7 17.33 -48.72 33.70
CA ALA A 7 17.73 -48.58 35.08
C ALA A 7 17.22 -47.25 35.64
N TYR A 8 16.61 -47.27 36.82
CA TYR A 8 16.20 -46.07 37.54
C TYR A 8 16.51 -46.21 39.03
N GLU A 9 16.75 -45.08 39.69
CA GLU A 9 16.96 -45.03 41.14
C GLU A 9 15.61 -44.97 41.85
N ASP A 10 15.33 -45.97 42.67
CA ASP A 10 14.12 -46.02 43.49
C ASP A 10 14.42 -45.46 44.88
N PHE A 11 13.72 -44.39 45.25
CA PHE A 11 13.89 -43.66 46.50
C PHE A 11 12.79 -43.99 47.52
N SER A 12 12.07 -45.10 47.35
CA SER A 12 10.93 -45.46 48.21
C SER A 12 11.29 -45.76 49.66
N ASP A 13 12.57 -46.06 49.97
CA ASP A 13 13.04 -46.27 51.35
C ASP A 13 14.19 -45.33 51.71
N ASN A 14 13.97 -44.55 52.77
CA ASN A 14 14.68 -43.33 53.15
C ASN A 14 16.11 -43.56 53.69
N SER A 15 16.89 -44.50 53.15
CA SER A 15 18.28 -44.65 53.59
C SER A 15 19.29 -45.25 52.63
N GLN A 16 18.94 -45.85 51.49
CA GLN A 16 19.92 -46.25 50.45
C GLN A 16 19.26 -46.26 49.07
N SER A 17 19.80 -45.55 48.08
CA SER A 17 19.34 -45.63 46.70
C SER A 17 19.65 -47.01 46.13
N GLN A 18 18.63 -47.72 45.65
CA GLN A 18 18.79 -48.97 44.93
C GLN A 18 18.44 -48.73 43.46
N VAL A 19 19.39 -49.05 42.57
CA VAL A 19 19.15 -49.03 41.13
C VAL A 19 18.31 -50.26 40.77
N LYS A 20 17.08 -50.04 40.33
CA LYS A 20 16.17 -51.09 39.85
C LYS A 20 16.12 -51.07 38.32
N HIS A 21 15.96 -52.25 37.73
CA HIS A 21 15.84 -52.43 36.28
C HIS A 21 14.41 -52.86 35.95
N ILE A 22 13.78 -52.17 35.02
CA ILE A 22 12.50 -52.60 34.42
C ILE A 22 12.74 -52.89 32.94
N SER A 23 12.26 -54.04 32.49
CA SER A 23 12.24 -54.39 31.07
C SER A 23 11.01 -53.78 30.43
N VAL A 24 11.20 -52.91 29.44
CA VAL A 24 10.12 -52.32 28.65
C VAL A 24 10.19 -52.83 27.21
N ASP A 25 9.01 -53.10 26.64
CA ASP A 25 8.88 -53.45 25.23
C ASP A 25 9.00 -52.17 24.39
N VAL A 26 10.09 -52.05 23.62
CA VAL A 26 10.27 -50.94 22.69
C VAL A 26 9.55 -51.27 21.39
N ILE A 27 8.49 -50.51 21.13
CA ILE A 27 7.78 -50.49 19.85
C ILE A 27 8.48 -49.46 18.97
N ALA A 28 9.14 -49.92 17.91
CA ALA A 28 9.63 -49.03 16.87
C ALA A 28 8.42 -48.45 16.12
N VAL A 29 8.16 -47.16 16.32
CA VAL A 29 7.19 -46.43 15.51
C VAL A 29 7.89 -46.13 14.17
N PRO A 30 7.28 -46.46 13.02
CA PRO A 30 7.81 -46.02 11.73
C PRO A 30 7.98 -44.50 11.76
N GLU A 31 9.17 -44.00 11.44
CA GLU A 31 9.36 -42.56 11.33
C GLU A 31 8.41 -42.03 10.25
N PRO A 32 7.54 -41.05 10.59
CA PRO A 32 6.72 -40.42 9.56
C PRO A 32 7.65 -39.79 8.51
N PRO A 33 7.24 -39.72 7.24
CA PRO A 33 8.01 -39.02 6.24
C PRO A 33 8.28 -37.60 6.73
N SER A 34 9.57 -37.23 6.79
CA SER A 34 9.98 -35.89 7.18
C SER A 34 9.37 -34.90 6.20
N LEU A 35 8.46 -34.06 6.68
CA LEU A 35 7.91 -32.96 5.90
C LEU A 35 8.95 -31.84 5.85
N MET A 36 9.13 -31.25 4.67
CA MET A 36 9.95 -30.04 4.50
C MET A 36 9.50 -28.96 5.49
N HIS A 37 10.48 -28.29 6.12
CA HIS A 37 10.18 -27.17 7.01
C HIS A 37 9.54 -26.02 6.23
N TYR A 38 8.38 -25.58 6.71
CA TYR A 38 7.63 -24.44 6.18
C TYR A 38 7.35 -23.45 7.30
N GLU A 39 7.55 -22.16 7.00
CA GLU A 39 7.19 -21.05 7.88
C GLU A 39 5.87 -20.44 7.40
N SER A 40 4.96 -20.19 8.35
CA SER A 40 3.70 -19.54 8.06
C SER A 40 3.91 -18.18 7.42
N SER A 41 3.21 -17.93 6.31
CA SER A 41 3.16 -16.63 5.65
C SER A 41 1.71 -16.32 5.29
N THR A 42 1.29 -15.10 5.56
CA THR A 42 -0.07 -14.63 5.27
C THR A 42 -0.19 -14.38 3.77
N PRO A 43 -1.13 -15.05 3.07
CA PRO A 43 -1.31 -14.86 1.64
C PRO A 43 -1.82 -13.44 1.35
N ALA A 44 -1.19 -12.77 0.40
CA ALA A 44 -1.57 -11.43 -0.01
C ALA A 44 -1.64 -11.28 -1.53
N SER A 45 -2.61 -10.48 -1.99
CA SER A 45 -2.77 -10.13 -3.41
C SER A 45 -2.03 -8.86 -3.82
N ARG A 46 -1.52 -8.09 -2.84
CA ARG A 46 -0.73 -6.87 -3.01
C ARG A 46 0.23 -6.71 -1.84
N SER A 47 1.35 -6.03 -2.07
CA SER A 47 2.26 -5.67 -0.99
C SER A 47 1.56 -4.76 0.01
N ILE A 48 1.87 -4.96 1.29
CA ILE A 48 1.32 -4.15 2.38
C ILE A 48 2.43 -3.29 2.95
N PHE A 49 2.10 -2.07 3.33
CA PHE A 49 2.98 -1.25 4.14
C PHE A 49 2.61 -1.48 5.60
N HIS A 50 3.55 -2.00 6.39
CA HIS A 50 3.34 -2.27 7.81
C HIS A 50 3.89 -1.13 8.71
N GLY A 51 4.33 -0.02 8.13
CA GLY A 51 5.07 1.01 8.86
C GLY A 51 6.53 0.61 9.05
N ASP A 52 7.39 1.63 9.15
CA ASP A 52 8.78 1.45 9.59
C ASP A 52 8.79 1.43 11.11
N ASP A 53 9.44 0.43 11.69
CA ASP A 53 9.77 0.28 13.11
C ASP A 53 8.82 1.00 14.09
N ASP A 54 7.91 0.24 14.70
CA ASP A 54 7.70 0.47 16.12
C ASP A 54 9.11 0.42 16.72
N ASN A 55 9.58 1.49 17.36
CA ASN A 55 10.85 1.48 18.09
C ASN A 55 10.91 0.40 19.19
N SER A 56 9.90 -0.47 19.25
CA SER A 56 9.51 -1.43 20.22
C SER A 56 9.63 -2.83 19.61
N MET A 57 10.48 -3.67 20.18
CA MET A 57 10.57 -5.07 19.78
C MET A 57 9.36 -5.85 20.31
N ALA A 58 8.53 -6.40 19.41
CA ALA A 58 7.31 -7.12 19.79
C ALA A 58 7.57 -8.38 20.63
N PHE A 59 8.58 -9.16 20.26
CA PHE A 59 8.99 -10.39 20.94
C PHE A 59 10.50 -10.62 20.77
N MET A 60 11.12 -11.32 21.72
CA MET A 60 12.52 -11.74 21.61
C MET A 60 12.61 -12.97 20.70
N PRO A 61 13.32 -12.91 19.55
CA PRO A 61 13.49 -14.07 18.68
C PRO A 61 14.53 -15.05 19.25
N PHE A 62 14.28 -16.34 19.05
CA PHE A 62 15.17 -17.45 19.43
C PHE A 62 15.82 -17.34 20.84
N PRO A 63 15.06 -17.02 21.91
CA PRO A 63 15.65 -16.69 23.22
C PRO A 63 16.39 -17.86 23.89
N ASN A 64 16.15 -19.09 23.42
CA ASN A 64 16.77 -20.31 23.93
C ASN A 64 17.81 -20.90 22.96
N ASP A 65 18.06 -20.29 21.80
CA ASP A 65 19.08 -20.76 20.87
C ASP A 65 20.43 -20.10 21.17
N PRO A 66 21.44 -20.85 21.66
CA PRO A 66 22.75 -20.28 21.96
C PRO A 66 23.52 -19.81 20.72
N LYS A 67 23.07 -20.13 19.50
CA LYS A 67 23.67 -19.68 18.23
C LYS A 67 23.12 -18.33 17.76
N PHE A 68 22.11 -17.77 18.43
CA PHE A 68 21.53 -16.48 18.10
C PHE A 68 21.86 -15.46 19.19
N ASP A 69 22.54 -14.36 18.84
CA ASP A 69 22.81 -13.28 19.78
C ASP A 69 21.58 -12.37 19.93
N SER A 70 20.66 -12.81 20.79
CA SER A 70 19.44 -12.06 21.11
C SER A 70 19.71 -10.69 21.74
N LEU A 71 20.86 -10.50 22.39
CA LEU A 71 21.20 -9.23 23.04
C LEU A 71 21.67 -8.22 21.99
N GLU A 72 22.54 -8.64 21.07
CA GLU A 72 22.94 -7.82 19.92
C GLU A 72 21.72 -7.43 19.07
N HIS A 73 20.86 -8.40 18.75
CA HIS A 73 19.63 -8.13 17.99
C HIS A 73 18.72 -7.10 18.67
N SER A 74 18.62 -7.13 20.01
CA SER A 74 17.79 -6.18 20.75
C SER A 74 18.26 -4.72 20.63
N LEU A 75 19.52 -4.47 20.25
CA LEU A 75 20.08 -3.12 20.07
C LEU A 75 19.51 -2.39 18.85
N HIS A 76 18.87 -3.09 17.91
CA HIS A 76 18.14 -2.47 16.80
C HIS A 76 16.90 -1.70 17.28
N TYR A 77 16.40 -1.98 18.48
CA TYR A 77 15.15 -1.42 19.01
C TYR A 77 15.43 -0.49 20.21
N LYS A 78 14.60 0.54 20.41
CA LYS A 78 14.72 1.49 21.54
C LYS A 78 13.95 1.05 22.78
N THR A 79 12.85 0.34 22.59
CA THR A 79 11.98 -0.19 23.64
C THR A 79 11.63 -1.64 23.35
N LEU A 80 11.07 -2.33 24.35
CA LEU A 80 10.57 -3.69 24.21
C LEU A 80 9.06 -3.63 24.45
N SER A 81 8.25 -4.19 23.56
CA SER A 81 6.79 -4.01 23.61
C SER A 81 6.16 -4.58 24.88
N TRP A 82 6.81 -5.56 25.51
CA TRP A 82 6.39 -6.12 26.79
C TRP A 82 6.81 -5.29 28.02
N GLN A 83 7.60 -4.23 27.84
CA GLN A 83 7.94 -3.27 28.89
C GLN A 83 6.97 -2.09 28.93
N ASP A 84 6.36 -1.75 27.80
CA ASP A 84 5.28 -0.76 27.73
C ASP A 84 3.98 -1.34 28.30
N LYS A 85 3.09 -0.48 28.81
CA LYS A 85 1.80 -0.93 29.37
C LYS A 85 0.99 -1.61 28.25
N PHE A 86 0.57 -2.84 28.51
CA PHE A 86 -0.37 -3.58 27.66
C PHE A 86 -1.60 -2.71 27.35
N ASP A 87 -1.82 -2.42 26.06
CA ASP A 87 -3.04 -1.78 25.57
C ASP A 87 -4.19 -2.79 25.69
N ASP A 88 -4.90 -2.72 26.82
CA ASP A 88 -5.99 -3.63 27.13
C ASP A 88 -7.16 -3.42 26.14
N PRO A 89 -7.49 -4.41 25.29
CA PRO A 89 -8.56 -4.27 24.32
C PRO A 89 -9.93 -4.05 24.96
N ASP A 90 -10.12 -4.49 26.21
CA ASP A 90 -11.35 -4.24 26.96
C ASP A 90 -11.46 -2.77 27.36
N VAL A 91 -10.33 -2.13 27.66
CA VAL A 91 -10.27 -0.68 27.96
C VAL A 91 -10.63 0.13 26.72
N ASP A 92 -10.13 -0.23 25.55
CA ASP A 92 -10.51 0.41 24.27
C ASP A 92 -12.03 0.35 24.03
N LEU A 93 -12.63 -0.83 24.26
CA LEU A 93 -14.08 -1.04 24.11
C LEU A 93 -14.87 -0.20 25.12
N ILE A 94 -14.44 -0.16 26.39
CA ILE A 94 -15.06 0.65 27.45
C ILE A 94 -15.01 2.13 27.07
N MET A 95 -13.89 2.61 26.54
CA MET A 95 -13.70 4.01 26.18
C MET A 95 -14.59 4.40 24.99
N MET A 96 -14.74 3.51 24.01
CA MET A 96 -15.64 3.74 22.87
C MET A 96 -17.11 3.70 23.29
N GLU A 97 -17.52 2.77 24.15
CA GLU A 97 -18.87 2.73 24.71
C GLU A 97 -19.14 3.99 25.55
N THR A 98 -18.17 4.44 26.35
CA THR A 98 -18.26 5.69 27.13
C THR A 98 -18.50 6.89 26.21
N ALA A 99 -17.75 6.99 25.12
CA ALA A 99 -17.93 8.05 24.14
C ALA A 99 -19.33 8.01 23.50
N LEU A 100 -19.85 6.83 23.17
CA LEU A 100 -21.21 6.67 22.65
C LEU A 100 -22.27 7.10 23.65
N GLN A 101 -22.11 6.74 24.93
CA GLN A 101 -23.03 7.13 25.99
C GLN A 101 -23.06 8.66 26.16
N LEU A 102 -21.89 9.31 26.15
CA LEU A 102 -21.79 10.79 26.18
C LEU A 102 -22.47 11.43 24.97
N ASN A 103 -22.33 10.83 23.79
CA ASN A 103 -22.98 11.33 22.60
C ASN A 103 -24.51 11.19 22.64
N GLN A 104 -25.01 10.01 23.05
CA GLN A 104 -26.44 9.70 23.05
C GLN A 104 -27.19 10.36 24.20
N HIS A 105 -26.62 10.38 25.41
CA HIS A 105 -27.30 10.85 26.62
C HIS A 105 -26.95 12.29 26.98
N CYS A 106 -25.75 12.76 26.67
CA CYS A 106 -25.30 14.12 27.01
C CYS A 106 -25.27 15.06 25.79
N SER A 107 -25.59 14.58 24.59
CA SER A 107 -25.55 15.35 23.33
C SER A 107 -24.19 15.99 23.03
N ILE A 108 -23.10 15.41 23.56
CA ILE A 108 -21.74 15.89 23.31
C ILE A 108 -21.23 15.23 22.04
N SER A 109 -20.80 16.00 21.05
CA SER A 109 -20.24 15.46 19.82
C SER A 109 -18.89 14.77 20.06
N PHE A 110 -18.53 13.79 19.24
CA PHE A 110 -17.19 13.19 19.32
C PHE A 110 -16.06 14.21 19.09
N GLU A 111 -16.34 15.28 18.33
CA GLU A 111 -15.39 16.37 18.14
C GLU A 111 -15.13 17.13 19.45
N GLU A 112 -16.18 17.41 20.22
CA GLU A 112 -16.05 18.05 21.53
C GLU A 112 -15.33 17.12 22.52
N ILE A 113 -15.63 15.82 22.48
CA ILE A 113 -14.91 14.82 23.30
C ILE A 113 -13.42 14.79 22.93
N ASP A 114 -13.08 14.72 21.64
CA ASP A 114 -11.70 14.73 21.16
C ASP A 114 -10.96 16.03 21.50
N LYS A 115 -11.65 17.18 21.56
CA LYS A 115 -11.07 18.47 21.99
C LYS A 115 -10.71 18.49 23.47
N THR A 116 -11.39 17.70 24.30
CA THR A 116 -11.07 17.63 25.75
C THR A 116 -9.74 16.93 26.04
N ASN A 117 -9.26 16.08 25.12
CA ASN A 117 -8.12 15.18 25.32
C ASN A 117 -8.22 14.28 26.58
N ILE A 118 -9.44 14.07 27.12
CA ILE A 118 -9.67 13.15 28.24
C ILE A 118 -9.64 11.70 27.77
N LEU A 119 -10.27 11.43 26.63
CA LEU A 119 -10.18 10.17 25.90
C LEU A 119 -9.14 10.30 24.76
N PRO A 120 -8.47 9.22 24.34
CA PRO A 120 -7.67 9.18 23.13
C PRO A 120 -8.55 9.51 21.94
N HIS A 121 -7.91 9.94 20.85
CA HIS A 121 -8.63 10.37 19.66
C HIS A 121 -9.56 9.26 19.14
N LEU A 122 -10.85 9.55 19.22
CA LEU A 122 -11.92 8.64 18.83
C LEU A 122 -12.01 8.57 17.31
N MET A 123 -11.90 9.73 16.66
CA MET A 123 -11.98 9.86 15.22
C MET A 123 -10.60 9.80 14.56
N PRO A 124 -10.50 9.24 13.35
CA PRO A 124 -9.25 9.22 12.59
C PRO A 124 -8.72 10.63 12.35
N ARG A 125 -7.42 10.81 12.54
CA ARG A 125 -6.69 12.02 12.17
C ARG A 125 -5.67 11.66 11.10
N TYR A 126 -5.11 12.67 10.46
CA TYR A 126 -4.03 12.45 9.52
C TYR A 126 -2.88 11.67 10.18
N GLY A 127 -2.52 10.51 9.61
CA GLY A 127 -1.47 9.63 10.13
C GLY A 127 -1.83 8.79 11.37
N SER A 128 -3.07 8.82 11.86
CA SER A 128 -3.49 8.01 13.02
C SER A 128 -4.87 7.40 12.84
N SER A 129 -4.95 6.08 12.92
CA SER A 129 -6.20 5.36 13.07
C SER A 129 -6.79 5.67 14.45
N GLY A 130 -7.83 6.50 14.48
CA GLY A 130 -8.57 6.79 15.72
C GLY A 130 -9.14 5.52 16.35
N LEU A 131 -9.52 5.59 17.62
CA LEU A 131 -10.02 4.44 18.40
C LEU A 131 -11.16 3.70 17.68
N ALA A 132 -12.08 4.44 17.05
CA ALA A 132 -13.18 3.85 16.30
C ALA A 132 -12.71 3.01 15.10
N HIS A 133 -11.62 3.40 14.44
CA HIS A 133 -11.04 2.63 13.35
C HIS A 133 -10.32 1.38 13.85
N LYS A 134 -9.56 1.49 14.95
CA LYS A 134 -8.89 0.34 15.58
C LYS A 134 -9.89 -0.74 16.00
N ILE A 135 -10.99 -0.34 16.63
CA ILE A 135 -12.03 -1.29 17.07
C ILE A 135 -12.75 -1.94 15.88
N ARG A 136 -12.93 -1.23 14.75
CA ARG A 136 -13.53 -1.83 13.53
C ARG A 136 -12.70 -2.95 12.91
N GLN A 137 -11.39 -2.95 13.14
CA GLN A 137 -10.50 -3.99 12.64
C GLN A 137 -10.47 -5.23 13.55
N ARG A 138 -11.11 -5.17 14.73
CA ARG A 138 -11.13 -6.27 15.69
C ARG A 138 -12.34 -7.17 15.50
N ASP A 139 -12.15 -8.45 15.80
CA ASP A 139 -13.23 -9.39 16.01
C ASP A 139 -13.87 -9.10 17.38
N ILE A 140 -15.06 -8.51 17.36
CA ILE A 140 -15.78 -8.16 18.58
C ILE A 140 -16.72 -9.33 18.93
N PRO A 141 -16.66 -9.88 20.16
CA PRO A 141 -17.58 -10.92 20.60
C PRO A 141 -19.04 -10.46 20.50
N ASP A 142 -19.95 -11.36 20.10
CA ASP A 142 -21.38 -11.07 20.07
C ASP A 142 -21.91 -10.92 21.51
N CYS A 143 -21.91 -9.67 21.99
CA CYS A 143 -22.28 -9.31 23.36
C CYS A 143 -23.50 -8.36 23.34
N PRO A 144 -24.60 -8.67 24.06
CA PRO A 144 -25.78 -7.82 24.12
C PRO A 144 -25.50 -6.38 24.57
N VAL A 145 -24.50 -6.18 25.44
CA VAL A 145 -24.10 -4.87 25.96
C VAL A 145 -23.45 -4.03 24.85
N LEU A 146 -22.69 -4.66 23.94
CA LEU A 146 -21.98 -3.99 22.86
C LEU A 146 -22.77 -3.92 21.56
N LYS A 147 -24.03 -4.39 21.55
CA LYS A 147 -24.84 -4.48 20.33
C LYS A 147 -25.07 -3.11 19.66
N LYS A 148 -25.26 -2.05 20.46
CA LYS A 148 -25.39 -0.67 19.97
C LYS A 148 -24.08 -0.13 19.43
N LEU A 149 -22.96 -0.41 20.10
CA LEU A 149 -21.62 -0.10 19.61
C LEU A 149 -21.37 -0.79 18.27
N LEU A 150 -21.74 -2.07 18.14
CA LEU A 150 -21.63 -2.83 16.89
C LEU A 150 -22.49 -2.24 15.76
N GLU A 151 -23.72 -1.82 16.05
CA GLU A 151 -24.57 -1.12 15.07
C GLU A 151 -23.95 0.21 14.62
N TYR A 152 -23.38 0.97 15.57
CA TYR A 152 -22.70 2.23 15.28
C TYR A 152 -21.40 2.04 14.47
N LEU A 153 -20.58 1.04 14.80
CA LEU A 153 -19.34 0.73 14.08
C LEU A 153 -19.61 0.18 12.66
N LYS A 154 -20.79 -0.43 12.44
CA LYS A 154 -21.27 -0.83 11.11
C LYS A 154 -21.76 0.36 10.27
N ALA A 155 -22.22 1.43 10.90
CA ALA A 155 -22.62 2.65 10.20
C ALA A 155 -21.38 3.39 9.63
N PRO A 156 -21.49 4.14 8.52
CA PRO A 156 -20.40 5.02 8.08
C PRO A 156 -20.02 6.01 9.20
N PRO A 157 -18.72 6.34 9.38
CA PRO A 157 -18.27 7.21 10.45
C PRO A 157 -19.03 8.55 10.41
N PRO A 158 -19.40 9.12 11.57
CA PRO A 158 -20.12 10.38 11.61
C PRO A 158 -19.29 11.50 10.98
N ARG A 159 -20.03 12.50 10.47
CA ARG A 159 -19.53 13.60 9.64
C ARG A 159 -18.29 14.23 10.27
N PRO A 160 -17.17 14.24 9.55
CA PRO A 160 -15.97 14.77 10.11
C PRO A 160 -15.83 16.25 9.69
N TYR A 161 -15.75 17.10 10.72
CA TYR A 161 -15.33 18.50 10.75
C TYR A 161 -16.22 19.58 10.09
N GLY A 162 -16.55 20.58 10.92
CA GLY A 162 -16.94 21.95 10.57
C GLY A 162 -18.38 22.18 10.05
N PRO A 163 -19.00 23.35 10.34
CA PRO A 163 -20.19 23.79 9.62
C PRO A 163 -19.77 24.16 8.19
N GLY A 164 -20.38 23.55 7.18
CA GLY A 164 -20.12 23.91 5.79
C GLY A 164 -19.92 22.73 4.83
N LEU A 165 -19.93 23.00 3.51
CA LEU A 165 -19.66 21.97 2.49
C LEU A 165 -18.15 21.70 2.36
N TYR A 166 -17.32 22.74 2.44
CA TYR A 166 -15.87 22.63 2.24
C TYR A 166 -15.23 21.74 3.30
N SER A 167 -15.54 21.95 4.58
CA SER A 167 -14.99 21.15 5.70
C SER A 167 -15.42 19.68 5.63
N ARG A 168 -16.68 19.43 5.25
CA ARG A 168 -17.19 18.07 5.00
C ARG A 168 -16.42 17.38 3.88
N LEU A 169 -16.17 18.07 2.77
CA LEU A 169 -15.41 17.52 1.65
C LEU A 169 -13.96 17.27 2.03
N GLU A 170 -13.31 18.21 2.70
CA GLU A 170 -11.92 18.10 3.15
C GLU A 170 -11.75 16.85 4.00
N SER A 171 -12.68 16.62 4.93
CA SER A 171 -12.58 15.45 5.77
C SER A 171 -13.00 14.14 5.12
N ILE A 172 -13.90 14.14 4.15
CA ILE A 172 -14.21 12.91 3.42
C ILE A 172 -13.04 12.54 2.52
N VAL A 173 -12.42 13.52 1.85
CA VAL A 173 -11.27 13.30 0.97
C VAL A 173 -10.08 12.75 1.75
N SER A 174 -9.86 13.20 3.00
CA SER A 174 -8.75 12.69 3.82
C SER A 174 -8.93 11.24 4.28
N ILE A 175 -10.13 10.67 4.18
CA ILE A 175 -10.39 9.25 4.49
C ILE A 175 -9.97 8.35 3.32
N PHE A 176 -10.08 8.82 2.08
CA PHE A 176 -9.80 8.00 0.92
C PHE A 176 -8.31 7.99 0.58
N CYS A 177 -7.81 6.80 0.25
CA CYS A 177 -6.45 6.64 -0.22
C CYS A 177 -6.20 7.48 -1.49
N PRO A 178 -5.11 8.26 -1.57
CA PRO A 178 -4.76 9.04 -2.75
C PRO A 178 -4.18 8.22 -3.91
N ASN A 179 -3.88 6.95 -3.65
CA ASN A 179 -3.24 6.07 -4.59
C ASN A 179 -4.19 5.74 -5.76
N LEU A 180 -3.69 5.82 -6.99
CA LEU A 180 -4.48 5.59 -8.20
C LEU A 180 -5.03 4.15 -8.34
N SER A 181 -4.45 3.19 -7.62
CA SER A 181 -4.84 1.78 -7.58
C SER A 181 -5.64 1.40 -6.33
N CYS A 182 -5.92 2.35 -5.43
CA CYS A 182 -6.57 2.08 -4.15
C CYS A 182 -7.83 2.94 -3.97
N LEU A 183 -8.94 2.30 -3.62
CA LEU A 183 -10.20 2.97 -3.26
C LEU A 183 -10.60 2.70 -1.81
N GLN A 184 -9.69 2.12 -1.02
CA GLN A 184 -9.97 1.74 0.36
C GLN A 184 -10.01 2.99 1.25
N PRO A 185 -11.11 3.20 2.00
CA PRO A 185 -11.14 4.21 3.05
C PRO A 185 -10.21 3.77 4.19
N TYR A 186 -9.47 4.70 4.78
CA TYR A 186 -8.49 4.43 5.85
C TYR A 186 -7.46 3.37 5.44
N CYS A 187 -6.92 3.50 4.24
CA CYS A 187 -5.88 2.60 3.76
C CYS A 187 -4.67 2.68 4.70
N THR A 188 -4.29 1.55 5.30
CA THR A 188 -3.09 1.42 6.12
C THR A 188 -1.84 1.24 5.27
N SER A 189 -2.00 0.80 4.01
CA SER A 189 -0.90 0.53 3.09
C SER A 189 -0.31 1.78 2.43
N HIS A 190 -1.07 2.88 2.37
CA HIS A 190 -0.68 4.13 1.69
C HIS A 190 -0.87 5.30 2.64
N VAL A 191 0.21 5.74 3.26
CA VAL A 191 0.20 6.71 4.38
C VAL A 191 0.02 8.16 3.92
N GLU A 192 0.10 8.41 2.61
CA GLU A 192 -0.03 9.75 2.05
C GLU A 192 -1.47 10.28 2.15
N SER A 193 -1.67 11.57 2.46
CA SER A 193 -2.91 12.26 2.12
C SER A 193 -2.76 13.04 0.84
N LEU A 194 -3.84 13.10 0.08
CA LEU A 194 -4.03 14.20 -0.85
C LEU A 194 -4.83 15.31 -0.15
N PRO A 195 -4.30 16.54 -0.09
CA PRO A 195 -5.12 17.67 0.29
C PRO A 195 -6.27 17.85 -0.72
N MET A 196 -7.27 18.62 -0.27
CA MET A 196 -8.34 19.14 -1.13
C MET A 196 -7.79 19.70 -2.44
N ALA A 197 -8.57 19.58 -3.52
CA ALA A 197 -8.18 20.12 -4.80
C ALA A 197 -7.92 21.63 -4.67
N GLN A 198 -6.77 22.08 -5.19
CA GLN A 198 -6.41 23.49 -5.19
C GLN A 198 -7.46 24.30 -5.97
N PRO A 199 -7.78 25.54 -5.53
CA PRO A 199 -8.72 26.40 -6.23
C PRO A 199 -8.35 26.54 -7.72
N VAL A 200 -9.32 26.28 -8.59
CA VAL A 200 -9.12 26.42 -10.04
C VAL A 200 -9.31 27.87 -10.42
N ILE A 201 -8.37 28.41 -11.21
CA ILE A 201 -8.47 29.78 -11.70
C ILE A 201 -9.62 29.89 -12.73
N PRO A 202 -10.67 30.69 -12.48
CA PRO A 202 -11.79 30.89 -13.42
C PRO A 202 -11.30 31.44 -14.75
N GLN A 203 -11.85 30.95 -15.88
CA GLN A 203 -11.52 31.45 -17.22
C GLN A 203 -12.71 32.08 -17.92
N MET A 204 -13.93 31.75 -17.48
CA MET A 204 -15.16 32.22 -18.10
C MET A 204 -15.81 33.34 -17.29
N HIS A 205 -16.04 34.45 -17.97
CA HIS A 205 -16.91 35.52 -17.52
C HIS A 205 -18.39 35.14 -17.73
N ASN A 206 -19.27 35.72 -16.91
CA ASN A 206 -20.71 35.43 -16.92
C ASN A 206 -21.35 35.62 -18.31
N ASP A 207 -20.97 36.70 -19.03
CA ASP A 207 -21.46 37.06 -20.36
C ASP A 207 -21.17 36.01 -21.44
N LYS A 208 -20.18 35.12 -21.21
CA LYS A 208 -19.77 34.10 -22.20
C LYS A 208 -20.54 32.78 -22.08
N PHE A 209 -21.29 32.55 -21.00
CA PHE A 209 -21.96 31.27 -20.79
C PHE A 209 -23.14 31.03 -21.73
N ALA A 210 -23.90 32.07 -22.09
CA ALA A 210 -25.05 31.95 -22.98
C ALA A 210 -24.70 31.25 -24.31
N ARG A 211 -23.48 31.48 -24.83
CA ARG A 211 -22.99 30.87 -26.08
C ARG A 211 -22.72 29.37 -25.99
N ARG A 212 -22.56 28.82 -24.78
CA ARG A 212 -22.29 27.38 -24.57
C ARG A 212 -23.56 26.57 -24.32
N VAL A 213 -24.69 27.24 -24.07
CA VAL A 213 -25.99 26.59 -23.88
C VAL A 213 -26.58 26.24 -25.24
N LYS A 214 -26.71 24.95 -25.53
CA LYS A 214 -27.36 24.47 -26.76
C LYS A 214 -28.89 24.55 -26.66
N THR A 215 -29.42 24.18 -25.51
CA THR A 215 -30.86 24.13 -25.22
C THR A 215 -31.09 24.65 -23.80
N PRO A 216 -32.10 25.51 -23.56
CA PRO A 216 -32.45 25.96 -22.21
C PRO A 216 -32.75 24.77 -21.30
N CYS A 217 -32.29 24.83 -20.05
CA CYS A 217 -32.45 23.73 -19.09
C CYS A 217 -33.86 23.65 -18.48
N GLY A 218 -34.73 24.62 -18.76
CA GLY A 218 -36.08 24.72 -18.22
C GLY A 218 -36.57 26.16 -18.23
N GLU A 219 -37.74 26.40 -17.64
CA GLU A 219 -38.37 27.73 -17.59
C GLU A 219 -37.53 28.74 -16.80
N THR A 220 -36.81 28.30 -15.76
CA THR A 220 -35.96 29.17 -14.93
C THR A 220 -34.55 29.35 -15.50
N CYS A 221 -34.29 28.94 -16.74
CA CYS A 221 -32.97 29.00 -17.37
C CYS A 221 -32.48 30.45 -17.50
N PHE A 222 -31.21 30.70 -17.15
CA PHE A 222 -30.60 32.03 -17.23
C PHE A 222 -30.64 32.64 -18.64
N VAL A 223 -30.61 31.82 -19.71
CA VAL A 223 -30.70 32.29 -21.11
C VAL A 223 -32.09 32.85 -21.43
N LEU A 224 -33.14 32.34 -20.79
CA LEU A 224 -34.52 32.81 -20.99
C LEU A 224 -34.85 33.99 -20.06
N ASN A 225 -34.15 34.09 -18.94
CA ASN A 225 -34.48 34.95 -17.81
C ASN A 225 -33.26 35.77 -17.34
N GLU A 226 -32.47 36.32 -18.26
CA GLU A 226 -31.26 37.10 -17.92
C GLU A 226 -31.55 38.32 -17.00
N THR A 227 -32.77 38.86 -17.06
CA THR A 227 -33.21 40.03 -16.28
C THR A 227 -34.29 39.73 -15.24
N ALA A 228 -34.87 38.52 -15.25
CA ALA A 228 -35.89 38.11 -14.30
C ALA A 228 -35.20 37.65 -13.00
N GLY A 229 -34.86 38.61 -12.13
CA GLY A 229 -34.11 38.31 -10.90
C GLY A 229 -33.45 39.50 -10.21
N LEU A 230 -33.64 40.74 -10.71
CA LEU A 230 -33.21 41.96 -10.00
C LEU A 230 -34.05 42.27 -8.73
N GLY A 231 -35.02 41.42 -8.38
CA GLY A 231 -35.57 41.39 -7.03
C GLY A 231 -34.51 40.92 -6.03
N THR A 232 -34.71 41.19 -4.74
CA THR A 232 -33.77 40.78 -3.69
C THR A 232 -33.69 39.26 -3.62
N ILE A 233 -32.80 38.63 -4.40
CA ILE A 233 -32.49 37.20 -4.30
C ILE A 233 -31.88 36.99 -2.91
N THR A 234 -32.66 36.39 -2.00
CA THR A 234 -32.22 36.10 -0.64
C THR A 234 -31.80 34.64 -0.54
N TRP A 235 -30.50 34.38 -0.69
CA TRP A 235 -29.92 33.07 -0.39
C TRP A 235 -29.52 32.99 1.08
N SER A 236 -29.64 31.81 1.67
CA SER A 236 -29.08 31.57 3.00
C SER A 236 -27.54 31.60 2.96
N ALA A 237 -26.90 31.85 4.10
CA ALA A 237 -25.44 31.80 4.18
C ALA A 237 -24.89 30.43 3.75
N GLU A 238 -25.61 29.34 4.05
CA GLU A 238 -25.25 27.97 3.67
C GLU A 238 -25.34 27.73 2.15
N ASP A 239 -26.34 28.30 1.48
CA ASP A 239 -26.48 28.20 0.02
C ASP A 239 -25.34 28.93 -0.71
N VAL A 240 -24.99 30.12 -0.21
CA VAL A 240 -23.87 30.91 -0.77
C VAL A 240 -22.54 30.20 -0.55
N GLU A 241 -22.33 29.63 0.63
CA GLU A 241 -21.14 28.84 0.94
C GLU A 241 -21.04 27.58 0.06
N THR A 242 -22.16 26.91 -0.17
CA THR A 242 -22.25 25.74 -1.06
C THR A 242 -21.82 26.09 -2.48
N LEU A 243 -22.40 27.15 -3.06
CA LEU A 243 -22.01 27.60 -4.41
C LEU A 243 -20.55 28.05 -4.45
N THR A 244 -20.09 28.78 -3.44
CA THR A 244 -18.68 29.21 -3.34
C THR A 244 -17.74 28.00 -3.35
N THR A 245 -18.05 26.97 -2.56
CA THR A 245 -17.28 25.73 -2.49
C THR A 245 -17.22 25.01 -3.85
N VAL A 246 -18.36 24.89 -4.55
CA VAL A 246 -18.40 24.26 -5.88
C VAL A 246 -17.59 25.06 -6.91
N LEU A 247 -17.64 26.39 -6.83
CA LEU A 247 -16.90 27.29 -7.71
C LEU A 247 -15.39 27.29 -7.45
N LEU A 248 -14.92 26.99 -6.22
CA LEU A 248 -13.50 26.80 -5.94
C LEU A 248 -12.93 25.63 -6.76
N ILE A 249 -13.70 24.54 -6.91
CA ILE A 249 -13.25 23.33 -7.59
C ILE A 249 -13.52 23.43 -9.11
N THR A 250 -14.68 23.97 -9.49
CA THR A 250 -15.15 24.00 -10.89
C THR A 250 -15.79 25.35 -11.28
N PRO A 251 -15.00 26.43 -11.36
CA PRO A 251 -15.53 27.78 -11.55
C PRO A 251 -16.24 28.02 -12.89
N ASP A 252 -15.90 27.22 -13.91
CA ASP A 252 -16.38 27.38 -15.30
C ASP A 252 -17.48 26.38 -15.67
N THR A 253 -18.07 25.68 -14.69
CA THR A 253 -19.25 24.83 -14.87
C THR A 253 -20.44 25.69 -15.32
N LEU A 254 -21.30 25.15 -16.20
CA LEU A 254 -22.44 25.92 -16.70
C LEU A 254 -23.42 26.24 -15.55
N PRO A 255 -24.03 27.43 -15.53
CA PRO A 255 -25.06 27.78 -14.55
C PRO A 255 -26.23 26.78 -14.51
N CYS A 256 -26.53 26.13 -15.64
CA CYS A 256 -27.53 25.06 -15.72
C CYS A 256 -27.16 23.84 -14.89
N ASP A 257 -25.90 23.43 -14.92
CA ASP A 257 -25.43 22.27 -14.14
C ASP A 257 -25.26 22.64 -12.66
N LEU A 258 -24.78 23.87 -12.39
CA LEU A 258 -24.70 24.41 -11.03
C LEU A 258 -26.08 24.52 -10.37
N ALA A 259 -27.14 24.83 -11.14
CA ALA A 259 -28.52 24.83 -10.65
C ALA A 259 -28.94 23.47 -10.06
N ILE A 260 -28.52 22.38 -10.70
CA ILE A 260 -28.78 21.01 -10.24
C ILE A 260 -27.96 20.72 -8.98
N ILE A 261 -26.68 21.11 -8.97
CA ILE A 261 -25.78 20.86 -7.84
C ILE A 261 -26.21 21.62 -6.58
N CYS A 262 -26.63 22.88 -6.74
CA CYS A 262 -27.05 23.74 -5.64
C CYS A 262 -28.53 23.61 -5.27
N ASP A 263 -29.32 22.87 -6.05
CA ASP A 263 -30.78 22.80 -5.94
C ASP A 263 -31.44 24.18 -5.89
N LYS A 264 -31.08 25.05 -6.85
CA LYS A 264 -31.57 26.42 -6.97
C LYS A 264 -31.98 26.75 -8.41
N PRO A 265 -32.88 27.74 -8.64
CA PRO A 265 -33.23 28.17 -9.98
C PRO A 265 -32.02 28.66 -10.79
N CYS A 266 -31.94 28.27 -12.06
CA CYS A 266 -30.75 28.48 -12.88
C CYS A 266 -30.36 29.96 -13.07
N HIS A 267 -31.34 30.85 -13.24
CA HIS A 267 -31.12 32.29 -13.32
C HIS A 267 -30.57 32.90 -12.01
N GLU A 268 -31.01 32.41 -10.84
CA GLU A 268 -30.48 32.86 -9.55
C GLU A 268 -29.03 32.43 -9.38
N VAL A 269 -28.70 31.18 -9.71
CA VAL A 269 -27.32 30.67 -9.68
C VAL A 269 -26.42 31.48 -10.60
N PHE A 270 -26.89 31.83 -11.80
CA PHE A 270 -26.16 32.67 -12.74
C PHE A 270 -25.84 34.05 -12.15
N HIS A 271 -26.82 34.70 -11.52
CA HIS A 271 -26.63 35.99 -10.86
C HIS A 271 -25.66 35.88 -9.67
N GLN A 272 -25.88 34.91 -8.78
CA GLN A 272 -25.06 34.72 -7.59
C GLN A 272 -23.60 34.38 -7.93
N ARG A 273 -23.36 33.59 -8.99
CA ARG A 273 -22.01 33.37 -9.52
C ARG A 273 -21.35 34.69 -9.94
N GLY A 274 -22.08 35.61 -10.56
CA GLY A 274 -21.56 36.91 -10.98
C GLY A 274 -21.14 37.79 -9.81
N VAL A 275 -21.82 37.67 -8.67
CA VAL A 275 -21.46 38.34 -7.42
C VAL A 275 -20.21 37.71 -6.78
N ILE A 276 -20.12 36.38 -6.77
CA ILE A 276 -18.98 35.65 -6.17
C ILE A 276 -17.71 35.77 -7.04
N LEU A 277 -17.84 35.72 -8.36
CA LEU A 277 -16.75 35.76 -9.34
C LEU A 277 -16.90 36.96 -10.29
N PRO A 278 -16.70 38.20 -9.80
CA PRO A 278 -16.80 39.38 -10.63
C PRO A 278 -15.66 39.46 -11.66
N PRO A 279 -15.85 40.16 -12.79
CA PRO A 279 -14.89 40.21 -13.89
C PRO A 279 -13.47 40.64 -13.49
N GLU A 280 -13.33 41.50 -12.48
CA GLU A 280 -12.06 42.01 -11.97
C GLU A 280 -11.19 40.89 -11.39
N LEU A 281 -11.80 39.97 -10.62
CA LEU A 281 -11.09 38.81 -10.07
C LEU A 281 -10.63 37.86 -11.18
N ILE A 282 -11.47 37.65 -12.20
CA ILE A 282 -11.15 36.79 -13.34
C ILE A 282 -9.99 37.39 -14.17
N ASN A 283 -10.00 38.71 -14.38
CA ASN A 283 -8.95 39.41 -15.11
C ASN A 283 -7.62 39.38 -14.35
N ALA A 284 -7.62 39.69 -13.06
CA ALA A 284 -6.41 39.65 -12.22
C ALA A 284 -5.79 38.24 -12.20
N ALA A 285 -6.61 37.19 -12.14
CA ALA A 285 -6.12 35.81 -12.16
C ALA A 285 -5.57 35.39 -13.54
N ASN A 286 -6.07 35.99 -14.63
CA ASN A 286 -5.54 35.77 -15.99
C ASN A 286 -4.22 36.52 -16.24
N GLU A 287 -4.03 37.70 -15.65
CA GLU A 287 -2.78 38.46 -15.79
C GLU A 287 -1.58 37.74 -15.14
N GLN A 288 -1.81 37.03 -14.03
CA GLN A 288 -0.79 36.19 -13.38
C GLN A 288 -0.31 35.01 -14.26
N LYS A 289 -1.10 34.56 -15.25
CA LYS A 289 -0.76 33.45 -16.19
C LYS A 289 0.20 33.85 -17.31
N SER A 290 0.50 35.14 -17.51
CA SER A 290 1.34 35.63 -18.62
C SER A 290 2.82 35.23 -18.54
N ARG A 291 3.28 34.65 -17.42
CA ARG A 291 4.66 34.15 -17.29
C ARG A 291 4.81 32.79 -17.97
N ARG A 292 5.15 32.80 -19.27
CA ARG A 292 5.54 31.57 -20.00
C ARG A 292 6.64 30.83 -19.22
N PRO A 293 6.50 29.52 -18.95
CA PRO A 293 7.59 28.75 -18.39
C PRO A 293 8.77 28.80 -19.35
N LEU A 294 9.97 29.05 -18.82
CA LEU A 294 11.21 28.96 -19.59
C LEU A 294 11.31 27.52 -20.12
N SER A 295 11.17 27.37 -21.43
CA SER A 295 11.33 26.09 -22.15
C SER A 295 12.78 25.62 -22.06
N ARG A 296 13.17 25.06 -20.92
CA ARG A 296 14.35 24.21 -20.80
C ARG A 296 13.94 22.78 -21.12
N SER A 297 14.84 22.01 -21.75
CA SER A 297 14.66 20.58 -21.94
C SER A 297 14.35 19.92 -20.60
N LEU A 298 13.18 19.30 -20.49
CA LEU A 298 12.80 18.57 -19.29
C LEU A 298 13.70 17.32 -19.19
N LYS A 299 14.27 17.09 -18.02
CA LYS A 299 15.02 15.88 -17.68
C LYS A 299 14.20 15.10 -16.67
N PHE A 300 14.12 13.78 -16.88
CA PHE A 300 13.37 12.88 -16.02
C PHE A 300 14.25 11.70 -15.58
N ALA A 301 14.08 11.27 -14.34
CA ALA A 301 14.81 10.15 -13.73
C ALA A 301 13.91 8.90 -13.53
N ASP A 302 12.59 9.06 -13.65
CA ASP A 302 11.58 8.01 -13.43
C ASP A 302 11.50 6.92 -14.51
N PHE A 303 12.56 6.79 -15.30
CA PHE A 303 12.80 5.69 -16.23
C PHE A 303 13.73 4.63 -15.62
N ASP A 304 14.46 4.96 -14.56
CA ASP A 304 15.42 4.09 -13.89
C ASP A 304 15.04 3.93 -12.42
N PRO A 305 14.44 2.79 -12.04
CA PRO A 305 14.00 2.53 -10.67
C PRO A 305 15.11 2.58 -9.61
N ASN A 306 16.38 2.41 -9.99
CA ASN A 306 17.50 2.47 -9.04
C ASN A 306 17.88 3.91 -8.66
N ASN A 307 17.57 4.87 -9.53
CA ASN A 307 17.92 6.28 -9.36
C ASN A 307 16.70 7.17 -9.08
N TYR A 308 15.55 6.54 -8.87
CA TYR A 308 14.27 7.21 -8.70
C TYR A 308 13.44 6.49 -7.64
N THR A 309 12.88 7.26 -6.72
CA THR A 309 11.88 6.80 -5.76
C THR A 309 10.63 7.63 -5.99
N PRO A 310 9.45 7.02 -6.18
CA PRO A 310 8.22 7.78 -6.37
C PRO A 310 7.96 8.73 -5.21
N ASN A 311 7.62 9.98 -5.54
CA ASN A 311 7.23 10.98 -4.54
C ASN A 311 5.70 11.16 -4.54
N SER A 312 5.18 11.65 -3.42
CA SER A 312 3.76 11.96 -3.27
C SER A 312 3.30 12.98 -4.33
N PRO A 313 2.02 12.97 -4.74
CA PRO A 313 1.56 13.82 -5.83
C PRO A 313 1.67 15.31 -5.46
N CYS A 314 2.30 16.10 -6.33
CA CYS A 314 2.57 17.50 -6.01
C CYS A 314 1.30 18.35 -5.81
N SER A 315 1.35 19.26 -4.84
CA SER A 315 0.32 20.25 -4.57
C SER A 315 0.97 21.58 -4.19
N HIS A 316 0.99 22.54 -5.12
CA HIS A 316 1.58 23.86 -4.94
C HIS A 316 0.91 24.86 -5.88
N GLU A 317 1.06 26.15 -5.58
CA GLU A 317 0.64 27.21 -6.49
C GLU A 317 1.65 27.39 -7.64
N GLY A 318 1.16 27.80 -8.81
CA GLY A 318 2.00 28.05 -9.99
C GLY A 318 2.45 26.80 -10.76
N PRO A 319 3.40 26.95 -11.71
CA PRO A 319 3.87 25.85 -12.56
C PRO A 319 4.79 24.87 -11.83
N CYS A 320 4.87 23.61 -12.28
CA CYS A 320 5.80 22.62 -11.73
C CYS A 320 7.24 22.91 -12.15
N ASP A 321 7.89 23.84 -11.45
CA ASP A 321 9.30 24.18 -11.63
C ASP A 321 9.99 24.43 -10.27
N HIS A 322 11.26 24.85 -10.32
CA HIS A 322 12.04 25.17 -9.12
C HIS A 322 11.44 26.32 -8.30
N ARG A 323 10.73 27.28 -8.91
CA ARG A 323 10.21 28.46 -8.20
C ARG A 323 9.08 28.07 -7.26
N SER A 324 8.23 27.15 -7.70
CA SER A 324 7.18 26.57 -6.88
C SER A 324 7.68 25.43 -5.97
N GLN A 325 8.99 25.13 -5.96
CA GLN A 325 9.58 24.03 -5.19
C GLN A 325 8.82 22.71 -5.38
N CYS A 326 8.40 22.42 -6.61
CA CYS A 326 7.57 21.25 -6.90
C CYS A 326 8.35 19.95 -6.65
N ASP A 327 7.81 19.04 -5.82
CA ASP A 327 8.44 17.74 -5.52
C ASP A 327 8.73 16.94 -6.78
N CYS A 328 7.77 16.86 -7.71
CA CYS A 328 7.96 16.19 -9.00
C CYS A 328 9.07 16.83 -9.83
N TYR A 329 9.32 18.15 -9.70
CA TYR A 329 10.43 18.81 -10.38
C TYR A 329 11.77 18.48 -9.71
N LEU A 330 11.84 18.58 -8.38
CA LEU A 330 13.04 18.32 -7.59
C LEU A 330 13.50 16.86 -7.74
N ASN A 331 12.55 15.93 -7.68
CA ASN A 331 12.77 14.49 -7.89
C ASN A 331 12.95 14.10 -9.36
N LYS A 332 12.90 15.06 -10.30
CA LYS A 332 12.94 14.82 -11.75
C LYS A 332 11.92 13.76 -12.20
N ALA A 333 10.75 13.71 -11.56
CA ALA A 333 9.66 12.81 -11.88
C ALA A 333 8.71 13.41 -12.92
N HIS A 334 8.02 12.58 -13.69
CA HIS A 334 6.80 13.05 -14.34
C HIS A 334 5.73 13.37 -13.28
N CYS A 335 4.89 14.37 -13.57
CA CYS A 335 3.69 14.57 -12.76
C CYS A 335 2.68 13.48 -13.13
N GLU A 336 2.21 12.74 -12.13
CA GLU A 336 1.18 11.72 -12.31
C GLU A 336 -0.21 12.34 -12.44
N ARG A 337 -1.20 11.51 -12.75
CA ARG A 337 -2.59 11.96 -12.91
C ARG A 337 -3.16 12.55 -11.62
N ASN A 338 -2.86 11.96 -10.47
CA ASN A 338 -3.31 12.41 -9.15
C ASN A 338 -2.57 13.68 -8.63
N CYS A 339 -1.52 14.18 -9.30
CA CYS A 339 -0.94 15.48 -8.97
C CYS A 339 -1.97 16.60 -9.10
N ARG A 340 -1.88 17.65 -8.26
CA ARG A 340 -2.80 18.80 -8.23
C ARG A 340 -2.37 19.98 -9.10
N CYS A 341 -1.21 19.90 -9.76
CA CYS A 341 -0.80 20.88 -10.75
C CYS A 341 -1.78 20.97 -11.94
N SER A 342 -1.64 21.99 -12.79
CA SER A 342 -2.52 22.18 -13.96
C SER A 342 -2.66 20.89 -14.81
N PRO A 343 -3.87 20.55 -15.31
CA PRO A 343 -4.04 19.47 -16.30
C PRO A 343 -3.20 19.66 -17.56
N LYS A 344 -2.84 20.91 -17.88
CA LYS A 344 -1.97 21.29 -19.01
C LYS A 344 -0.48 21.29 -18.66
N CYS A 345 -0.11 20.83 -17.47
CA CYS A 345 1.29 20.78 -17.04
C CYS A 345 2.15 20.00 -18.05
N HIS A 346 3.28 20.59 -18.45
CA HIS A 346 4.20 20.00 -19.42
C HIS A 346 4.96 18.78 -18.85
N ARG A 347 5.10 18.69 -17.53
CA ARG A 347 5.73 17.55 -16.85
C ARG A 347 4.81 16.34 -16.70
N ARG A 348 3.50 16.48 -16.94
CA ARG A 348 2.57 15.36 -16.81
C ARG A 348 2.88 14.26 -17.82
N TRP A 349 2.88 13.00 -17.35
CA TRP A 349 2.99 11.83 -18.23
C TRP A 349 1.88 11.87 -19.30
N LYS A 350 2.24 11.62 -20.56
CA LYS A 350 1.32 11.74 -21.69
C LYS A 350 0.68 10.42 -22.12
N GLY A 351 1.10 9.31 -21.52
CA GLY A 351 0.66 7.97 -21.90
C GLY A 351 1.22 7.53 -23.25
N CYS A 352 0.90 6.29 -23.62
CA CYS A 352 1.24 5.76 -24.93
C CYS A 352 0.22 6.20 -25.99
N GLN A 353 0.67 6.27 -27.25
CA GLN A 353 -0.21 6.47 -28.40
C GLN A 353 -0.52 5.16 -29.13
N CYS A 354 -0.17 4.02 -28.52
CA CYS A 354 -0.49 2.71 -29.07
C CYS A 354 -1.99 2.61 -29.27
N ALA A 355 -2.39 2.23 -30.47
CA ALA A 355 -3.76 1.96 -30.82
C ALA A 355 -3.82 0.55 -31.40
N ARG A 356 -5.03 0.04 -31.57
CA ARG A 356 -5.29 -1.15 -32.39
C ARG A 356 -4.91 -0.84 -33.84
N SER A 357 -3.63 -0.87 -34.17
CA SER A 357 -3.20 -1.29 -35.50
C SER A 357 -3.62 -2.75 -35.66
N LYS A 358 -3.69 -3.29 -36.86
CA LYS A 358 -4.14 -4.66 -37.12
C LYS A 358 -3.17 -5.75 -36.60
N ILE A 359 -2.43 -5.45 -35.54
CA ILE A 359 -1.37 -6.25 -34.92
C ILE A 359 -1.96 -6.79 -33.62
N ALA A 360 -1.99 -8.11 -33.46
CA ALA A 360 -2.23 -8.76 -32.17
C ALA A 360 -1.19 -8.25 -31.15
N ASP A 361 -1.54 -8.21 -29.86
CA ASP A 361 -0.62 -7.86 -28.77
C ASP A 361 -0.27 -6.36 -28.66
N THR A 362 -1.26 -5.51 -28.41
CA THR A 362 -0.99 -4.06 -28.22
C THR A 362 -0.24 -3.81 -26.90
N CYS A 363 0.80 -2.99 -26.96
CA CYS A 363 1.70 -2.68 -25.84
C CYS A 363 2.52 -3.85 -25.28
N SER A 364 2.63 -4.99 -25.97
CA SER A 364 3.56 -6.07 -25.60
C SER A 364 5.02 -5.71 -25.92
N ASN A 365 5.25 -5.05 -27.05
CA ASN A 365 6.59 -4.73 -27.54
C ASN A 365 7.18 -3.48 -26.87
N VAL A 366 8.33 -3.65 -26.19
CA VAL A 366 9.10 -2.61 -25.49
C VAL A 366 9.49 -1.45 -26.39
N GLN A 367 9.84 -1.68 -27.66
CA GLN A 367 10.29 -0.62 -28.56
C GLN A 367 9.13 0.23 -29.11
N ARG A 368 7.90 -0.28 -29.09
CA ARG A 368 6.73 0.40 -29.66
C ARG A 368 5.90 1.16 -28.63
N CYS A 369 5.87 0.70 -27.38
CA CYS A 369 5.09 1.34 -26.33
C CYS A 369 5.96 2.24 -25.45
N ALA A 370 5.65 3.54 -25.44
CA ALA A 370 6.34 4.51 -24.59
C ALA A 370 6.25 4.18 -23.09
N CYS A 371 5.16 3.57 -22.64
CA CYS A 371 5.01 3.12 -21.25
C CYS A 371 5.93 1.93 -20.95
N ARG A 372 5.87 0.88 -21.76
CA ARG A 372 6.72 -0.32 -21.61
C ARG A 372 8.21 0.02 -21.69
N LYS A 373 8.61 0.90 -22.63
CA LYS A 373 9.99 1.41 -22.74
C LYS A 373 10.48 2.13 -21.48
N ALA A 374 9.54 2.71 -20.73
CA ALA A 374 9.81 3.44 -19.50
C ALA A 374 9.75 2.55 -18.24
N ASN A 375 9.58 1.23 -18.38
CA ASN A 375 9.25 0.32 -17.26
C ASN A 375 8.02 0.79 -16.46
N ARG A 376 7.01 1.28 -17.20
CA ARG A 376 5.75 1.78 -16.66
C ARG A 376 4.58 1.00 -17.23
N GLU A 377 3.63 0.64 -16.38
CA GLU A 377 2.34 0.15 -16.88
C GLU A 377 1.52 1.29 -17.51
N CYS A 378 0.62 0.91 -18.42
CA CYS A 378 -0.28 1.86 -19.05
C CYS A 378 -1.34 2.32 -18.05
N ASP A 379 -1.38 3.62 -17.75
CA ASP A 379 -2.44 4.23 -16.93
C ASP A 379 -3.81 4.13 -17.66
N PRO A 380 -4.86 3.56 -17.04
CA PRO A 380 -6.20 3.38 -17.62
C PRO A 380 -6.97 4.65 -18.02
N ASP A 381 -6.58 5.81 -17.50
CA ASP A 381 -7.20 7.11 -17.73
C ASP A 381 -6.36 8.01 -18.65
N VAL A 382 -5.08 7.67 -18.85
CA VAL A 382 -4.21 8.37 -19.81
C VAL A 382 -4.08 7.58 -21.12
N CYS A 383 -3.89 6.26 -21.06
CA CYS A 383 -3.63 5.39 -22.20
C CYS A 383 -4.94 4.88 -22.84
N LEU A 384 -5.80 5.81 -23.27
CA LEU A 384 -7.15 5.48 -23.76
C LEU A 384 -7.14 4.70 -25.10
N LYS A 385 -6.15 4.96 -25.97
CA LYS A 385 -6.09 4.37 -27.32
C LYS A 385 -5.74 2.89 -27.33
N CYS A 386 -4.89 2.43 -26.39
CA CYS A 386 -4.55 1.03 -26.23
C CYS A 386 -5.60 0.26 -25.41
N LYS A 387 -6.64 0.97 -24.94
CA LYS A 387 -7.70 0.43 -24.07
C LYS A 387 -7.17 -0.17 -22.76
N ALA A 388 -6.26 0.52 -22.08
CA ALA A 388 -5.74 0.09 -20.77
C ALA A 388 -6.83 -0.07 -19.69
N ARG A 389 -7.98 0.60 -19.85
CA ARG A 389 -9.16 0.45 -18.96
C ARG A 389 -9.90 -0.87 -19.13
N ASP A 390 -9.71 -1.55 -20.26
CA ASP A 390 -10.45 -2.77 -20.54
C ASP A 390 -10.08 -3.87 -19.53
N SER A 391 -11.10 -4.44 -18.89
CA SER A 391 -10.95 -5.50 -17.89
C SER A 391 -10.78 -6.88 -18.54
N SER A 392 -11.05 -7.02 -19.84
CA SER A 392 -10.83 -8.28 -20.58
C SER A 392 -9.36 -8.68 -20.63
N GLY A 393 -8.46 -7.69 -20.76
CA GLY A 393 -7.02 -7.94 -20.87
C GLY A 393 -6.52 -8.39 -22.21
N GLU A 394 -7.41 -8.51 -23.18
CA GLU A 394 -7.09 -9.05 -24.50
C GLU A 394 -6.42 -8.02 -25.41
N ILE A 395 -6.39 -6.74 -25.00
CA ILE A 395 -5.99 -5.64 -25.86
C ILE A 395 -4.68 -5.03 -25.39
N CYS A 396 -4.65 -4.45 -24.18
CA CYS A 396 -3.41 -3.91 -23.62
C CYS A 396 -2.71 -4.98 -22.77
N HIS A 397 -1.50 -5.39 -23.16
CA HIS A 397 -0.69 -6.35 -22.40
C HIS A 397 0.31 -5.68 -21.44
N ASN A 398 0.09 -4.40 -21.12
CA ASN A 398 0.95 -3.60 -20.25
C ASN A 398 0.17 -3.04 -19.04
N VAL A 399 -0.70 -3.87 -18.48
CA VAL A 399 -1.61 -3.56 -17.36
C VAL A 399 -1.76 -4.76 -16.40
N CYS A 400 -0.87 -5.75 -16.51
CA CYS A 400 -1.01 -7.05 -15.87
C CYS A 400 -0.84 -6.95 -14.34
N ILE A 401 0.14 -6.17 -13.87
CA ILE A 401 0.42 -5.99 -12.44
C ILE A 401 -0.74 -5.23 -11.78
N GLN A 402 -1.21 -4.11 -12.34
CA GLN A 402 -2.32 -3.35 -11.74
C GLN A 402 -3.65 -4.11 -11.75
N GLN A 403 -3.87 -5.00 -12.72
CA GLN A 403 -5.09 -5.82 -12.84
C GLN A 403 -4.95 -7.21 -12.20
N GLY A 404 -3.81 -7.53 -11.58
CA GLY A 404 -3.58 -8.83 -10.94
C GLY A 404 -3.59 -10.02 -11.91
N ARG A 405 -3.32 -9.78 -13.21
CA ARG A 405 -3.24 -10.85 -14.22
C ARG A 405 -1.88 -11.51 -14.17
N ARG A 406 -1.79 -12.55 -13.35
CA ARG A 406 -0.62 -13.41 -13.18
C ARG A 406 -0.88 -14.79 -13.81
N LYS A 407 0.21 -15.49 -14.11
CA LYS A 407 0.21 -16.91 -14.44
C LYS A 407 -0.06 -17.74 -13.19
N GLY A 408 -0.63 -18.92 -13.36
CA GLY A 408 -0.78 -19.88 -12.29
C GLY A 408 0.57 -20.45 -11.83
N LEU A 409 0.76 -20.49 -10.50
CA LEU A 409 1.92 -21.09 -9.85
C LEU A 409 1.47 -22.13 -8.83
N GLU A 410 2.19 -23.23 -8.75
CA GLU A 410 2.09 -24.24 -7.70
C GLU A 410 3.41 -24.30 -6.92
N VAL A 411 3.32 -24.59 -5.61
CA VAL A 411 4.50 -24.78 -4.76
C VAL A 411 4.65 -26.28 -4.49
N ARG A 412 5.82 -26.84 -4.81
CA ARG A 412 6.17 -28.24 -4.53
C ARG A 412 7.63 -28.38 -4.16
N GLU A 413 8.03 -29.58 -3.77
CA GLU A 413 9.42 -29.89 -3.46
C GLU A 413 10.34 -29.66 -4.67
N SER A 414 11.52 -29.13 -4.38
CA SER A 414 12.59 -28.78 -5.31
C SER A 414 13.95 -29.15 -4.68
N THR A 415 15.02 -28.93 -5.44
CA THR A 415 16.41 -29.22 -5.08
C THR A 415 16.84 -28.50 -3.78
N TRP A 416 16.37 -27.28 -3.55
CA TRP A 416 16.80 -26.42 -2.43
C TRP A 416 15.70 -26.18 -1.39
N GLY A 417 14.72 -27.09 -1.31
CA GLY A 417 13.57 -26.97 -0.43
C GLY A 417 12.27 -26.93 -1.22
N LEU A 418 11.49 -25.87 -1.08
CA LEU A 418 10.30 -25.64 -1.90
C LEU A 418 10.66 -24.81 -3.13
N GLY A 419 9.95 -25.05 -4.23
CA GLY A 419 10.08 -24.31 -5.49
C GLY A 419 8.72 -23.88 -6.03
N ALA A 420 8.70 -22.80 -6.82
CA ALA A 420 7.52 -22.36 -7.56
C ALA A 420 7.55 -22.90 -8.99
N PHE A 421 6.44 -23.50 -9.42
CA PHE A 421 6.32 -24.14 -10.74
C PHE A 421 5.12 -23.60 -11.48
N LEU A 422 5.26 -23.43 -12.79
CA LEU A 422 4.17 -22.96 -13.64
C LEU A 422 3.09 -24.02 -13.78
N THR A 423 1.81 -23.60 -13.77
CA THR A 423 0.66 -24.48 -14.07
C THR A 423 0.12 -24.28 -15.48
N GLU A 424 0.74 -23.40 -16.25
CA GLU A 424 0.41 -23.07 -17.64
C GLU A 424 1.66 -22.64 -18.43
N ASP A 425 1.56 -22.57 -19.76
CA ASP A 425 2.64 -22.09 -20.61
C ASP A 425 2.82 -20.56 -20.48
N VAL A 426 4.06 -20.08 -20.59
CA VAL A 426 4.40 -18.65 -20.57
C VAL A 426 5.40 -18.33 -21.67
N ASN A 427 5.18 -17.22 -22.37
CA ASN A 427 6.09 -16.74 -23.41
C ASN A 427 7.14 -15.78 -22.84
N ALA A 428 8.28 -15.68 -23.50
CA ALA A 428 9.34 -14.73 -23.16
C ALA A 428 8.81 -13.30 -23.06
N GLY A 429 9.13 -12.62 -21.96
CA GLY A 429 8.71 -11.25 -21.66
C GLY A 429 7.30 -11.10 -21.08
N GLU A 430 6.53 -12.19 -20.93
CA GLU A 430 5.26 -12.15 -20.19
C GLU A 430 5.50 -12.02 -18.68
N LEU A 431 4.57 -11.34 -17.99
CA LEU A 431 4.54 -11.32 -16.54
C LEU A 431 4.15 -12.71 -16.04
N ILE A 432 4.96 -13.28 -15.17
CA ILE A 432 4.63 -14.51 -14.44
C ILE A 432 3.78 -14.15 -13.23
N SER A 433 4.31 -13.37 -12.29
CA SER A 433 3.57 -12.86 -11.14
C SER A 433 4.31 -11.67 -10.54
N GLU A 434 3.64 -10.91 -9.68
CA GLU A 434 4.26 -9.89 -8.86
C GLU A 434 4.91 -10.52 -7.63
N TYR A 435 6.08 -9.99 -7.24
CA TYR A 435 6.72 -10.31 -5.96
C TYR A 435 6.10 -9.45 -4.85
N ILE A 436 5.39 -10.11 -3.94
CA ILE A 436 4.54 -9.47 -2.93
C ILE A 436 5.11 -9.71 -1.55
N GLY A 437 5.08 -8.67 -0.71
CA GLY A 437 5.43 -8.79 0.71
C GLY A 437 5.17 -7.51 1.49
N GLU A 438 5.82 -7.41 2.64
CA GLU A 438 5.82 -6.21 3.45
C GLU A 438 6.78 -5.18 2.86
N LEU A 439 6.31 -3.95 2.67
CA LEU A 439 7.15 -2.81 2.35
C LEU A 439 7.84 -2.34 3.64
N ILE A 440 9.16 -2.49 3.70
CA ILE A 440 10.01 -2.18 4.85
C ILE A 440 11.10 -1.19 4.44
N TYR A 441 11.60 -0.38 5.37
CA TYR A 441 12.75 0.49 5.10
C TYR A 441 14.05 -0.16 5.60
N GLU A 442 15.14 0.61 5.53
CA GLU A 442 16.50 0.17 5.84
C GLU A 442 16.65 -0.36 7.27
N LEU A 443 16.08 0.33 8.27
CA LEU A 443 16.23 -0.08 9.68
C LEU A 443 15.59 -1.45 9.97
N THR A 444 14.36 -1.68 9.48
CA THR A 444 13.71 -2.98 9.57
C THR A 444 14.43 -4.04 8.72
N THR A 445 15.02 -3.65 7.59
CA THR A 445 15.84 -4.57 6.77
C THR A 445 17.06 -5.04 7.55
N ASP A 446 17.74 -4.15 8.26
CA ASP A 446 18.92 -4.46 9.06
C ASP A 446 18.58 -5.41 10.22
N SER A 447 17.52 -5.12 10.98
CA SER A 447 17.12 -5.98 12.09
C SER A 447 16.69 -7.38 11.62
N ARG A 448 15.94 -7.47 10.52
CA ARG A 448 15.55 -8.77 9.93
C ARG A 448 16.72 -9.52 9.29
N GLN A 449 17.84 -8.85 9.02
CA GLN A 449 19.03 -9.50 8.49
C GLN A 449 19.63 -10.50 9.49
N ASP A 450 19.57 -10.22 10.80
CA ASP A 450 20.04 -11.15 11.83
C ASP A 450 19.24 -12.46 11.80
N LEU A 451 17.91 -12.33 11.71
CA LEU A 451 16.99 -13.46 11.60
C LEU A 451 17.23 -14.25 10.31
N SER A 452 17.48 -13.55 9.22
CA SER A 452 17.74 -14.15 7.91
C SER A 452 19.06 -14.92 7.90
N LYS A 453 20.12 -14.36 8.49
CA LYS A 453 21.43 -15.02 8.65
C LYS A 453 21.32 -16.25 9.54
N HIS A 454 20.58 -16.16 10.64
CA HIS A 454 20.40 -17.26 11.58
C HIS A 454 19.56 -18.40 10.99
N SER A 455 18.46 -18.08 10.31
CA SER A 455 17.58 -19.08 9.66
C SER A 455 18.12 -19.61 8.33
N GLY A 456 19.10 -18.92 7.72
CA GLY A 456 19.62 -19.23 6.39
C GLY A 456 18.64 -18.90 5.25
N ARG A 457 17.62 -18.08 5.51
CA ARG A 457 16.56 -17.72 4.56
C ARG A 457 16.42 -16.21 4.49
N ASN A 458 16.49 -15.65 3.29
CA ASN A 458 16.29 -14.22 3.06
C ASN A 458 15.25 -14.04 1.96
N TYR A 459 14.19 -13.31 2.26
CA TYR A 459 13.08 -13.01 1.34
C TYR A 459 12.99 -11.51 1.00
N VAL A 460 14.02 -10.73 1.33
CA VAL A 460 14.08 -9.29 1.11
C VAL A 460 14.59 -8.97 -0.30
N PHE A 461 13.79 -8.23 -1.07
CA PHE A 461 14.16 -7.66 -2.36
C PHE A 461 14.12 -6.14 -2.31
N ALA A 462 15.23 -5.50 -2.67
CA ALA A 462 15.29 -4.04 -2.79
C ALA A 462 14.31 -3.56 -3.89
N LEU A 463 13.45 -2.60 -3.55
CA LEU A 463 12.45 -2.04 -4.46
C LEU A 463 12.92 -0.70 -5.07
N ASN A 464 13.53 0.15 -4.24
CA ASN A 464 14.14 1.43 -4.63
C ASN A 464 15.14 1.88 -3.56
N SER A 465 15.61 3.14 -3.61
CA SER A 465 16.62 3.64 -2.68
C SER A 465 16.13 3.83 -1.23
N THR A 466 14.84 3.61 -0.95
CA THR A 466 14.24 3.90 0.36
C THR A 466 13.49 2.70 0.94
N VAL A 467 12.95 1.82 0.09
CA VAL A 467 12.04 0.75 0.51
C VAL A 467 12.49 -0.56 -0.12
N SER A 468 12.31 -1.65 0.63
CA SER A 468 12.46 -3.05 0.21
C SER A 468 11.15 -3.80 0.42
N ILE A 469 10.99 -4.94 -0.27
CA ILE A 469 9.88 -5.87 -0.09
C ILE A 469 10.40 -7.11 0.65
N ASP A 470 9.85 -7.42 1.81
CA ASP A 470 10.12 -8.65 2.55
C ASP A 470 8.93 -9.61 2.52
N SER A 471 9.14 -10.79 1.94
CA SER A 471 8.10 -11.81 1.82
C SER A 471 8.13 -12.89 2.92
N SER A 472 8.80 -12.63 4.05
CA SER A 472 8.90 -13.56 5.17
C SER A 472 7.54 -13.87 5.81
N TYR A 473 6.80 -12.84 6.22
CA TYR A 473 5.54 -12.98 6.95
C TYR A 473 4.28 -12.79 6.10
N VAL A 474 4.41 -12.08 4.98
CA VAL A 474 3.31 -11.80 4.04
C VAL A 474 3.83 -12.03 2.63
N GLY A 475 3.06 -12.69 1.77
CA GLY A 475 3.49 -12.88 0.39
C GLY A 475 2.58 -13.76 -0.43
N ASN A 476 3.08 -14.21 -1.57
CA ASN A 476 2.42 -15.16 -2.45
C ASN A 476 3.42 -16.26 -2.85
N GLU A 477 3.06 -17.08 -3.84
CA GLU A 477 3.85 -18.21 -4.32
C GLU A 477 5.24 -17.80 -4.84
N THR A 478 5.47 -16.53 -5.20
CA THR A 478 6.75 -16.09 -5.75
C THR A 478 7.88 -16.04 -4.73
N ARG A 479 7.58 -16.11 -3.43
CA ARG A 479 8.62 -16.23 -2.38
C ARG A 479 9.39 -17.55 -2.46
N PHE A 480 8.86 -18.55 -3.17
CA PHE A 480 9.48 -19.87 -3.37
C PHE A 480 10.26 -19.98 -4.70
N VAL A 481 10.47 -18.86 -5.40
CA VAL A 481 11.26 -18.87 -6.63
C VAL A 481 12.73 -18.95 -6.26
N ASN A 482 13.39 -20.05 -6.61
CA ASN A 482 14.76 -20.31 -6.21
C ASN A 482 15.80 -19.51 -7.00
N HIS A 483 16.98 -19.36 -6.39
CA HIS A 483 18.12 -18.69 -7.00
C HIS A 483 18.73 -19.54 -8.13
N VAL A 484 18.91 -18.91 -9.29
CA VAL A 484 19.84 -19.37 -10.33
C VAL A 484 20.59 -18.15 -10.89
N PRO A 485 21.93 -18.15 -10.96
CA PRO A 485 22.68 -17.01 -11.50
C PRO A 485 22.33 -16.70 -12.95
N ALA A 486 22.32 -15.41 -13.31
CA ALA A 486 22.28 -15.02 -14.72
C ALA A 486 23.55 -15.52 -15.46
N PRO A 487 23.45 -15.99 -16.71
CA PRO A 487 22.27 -15.97 -17.59
C PRO A 487 21.40 -17.23 -17.54
N ASN A 488 21.63 -18.16 -16.60
CA ASN A 488 20.93 -19.45 -16.56
C ASN A 488 19.52 -19.37 -15.95
N ALA A 489 19.21 -18.28 -15.24
CA ALA A 489 17.88 -17.95 -14.77
C ALA A 489 16.86 -17.91 -15.91
N ASN A 490 15.69 -18.52 -15.71
CA ASN A 490 14.62 -18.55 -16.72
C ASN A 490 13.57 -17.43 -16.52
N SER A 491 13.69 -16.64 -15.45
CA SER A 491 12.88 -15.46 -15.19
C SER A 491 13.74 -14.31 -14.65
N SER A 492 13.20 -13.08 -14.69
CA SER A 492 13.89 -11.86 -14.28
C SER A 492 12.94 -10.95 -13.49
N PRO A 493 13.25 -10.63 -12.22
CA PRO A 493 12.53 -9.62 -11.47
C PRO A 493 12.87 -8.23 -12.03
N GLN A 494 11.87 -7.39 -12.18
CA GLN A 494 12.00 -6.02 -12.67
C GLN A 494 11.12 -5.09 -11.84
N VAL A 495 11.66 -3.93 -11.48
CA VAL A 495 10.89 -2.88 -10.83
C VAL A 495 10.13 -2.08 -11.91
N TRP A 496 8.83 -2.00 -11.74
CA TRP A 496 7.91 -1.29 -12.62
C TRP A 496 7.19 -0.19 -11.87
N LEU A 497 7.02 0.96 -12.52
CA LEU A 497 6.21 2.05 -12.01
C LEU A 497 4.76 1.88 -12.48
N VAL A 498 3.90 1.53 -11.54
CA VAL A 498 2.50 1.15 -11.72
C VAL A 498 1.64 2.16 -10.98
N ASN A 499 0.95 3.03 -11.72
CA ASN A 499 -0.01 3.99 -11.14
C ASN A 499 0.58 4.88 -10.00
N GLY A 500 1.86 5.23 -10.12
CA GLY A 500 2.57 6.07 -9.14
C GLY A 500 3.38 5.29 -8.12
N GLU A 501 3.41 3.96 -8.17
CA GLU A 501 4.14 3.12 -7.21
C GLU A 501 5.16 2.22 -7.88
N HIS A 502 6.28 1.96 -7.21
CA HIS A 502 7.18 0.89 -7.61
C HIS A 502 6.62 -0.45 -7.16
N ARG A 503 6.62 -1.44 -8.06
CA ARG A 503 6.22 -2.83 -7.81
C ARG A 503 7.21 -3.76 -8.51
N ILE A 504 7.46 -4.95 -7.97
CA ILE A 504 8.35 -5.93 -8.60
C ILE A 504 7.53 -6.93 -9.39
N GLY A 505 7.65 -6.92 -10.71
CA GLY A 505 7.12 -7.96 -11.58
C GLY A 505 8.21 -8.98 -11.90
N ILE A 506 7.88 -10.28 -11.82
CA ILE A 506 8.74 -11.36 -12.31
C ILE A 506 8.32 -11.68 -13.74
N PHE A 507 9.24 -11.51 -14.69
CA PHE A 507 8.99 -11.72 -16.11
C PHE A 507 9.74 -12.94 -16.62
N ALA A 508 9.12 -13.69 -17.53
CA ALA A 508 9.79 -14.81 -18.20
C ALA A 508 10.95 -14.30 -19.06
N ALA A 509 12.14 -14.90 -18.92
CA ALA A 509 13.29 -14.57 -19.76
C ALA A 509 13.26 -15.34 -21.10
N GLN A 510 12.55 -16.46 -21.14
CA GLN A 510 12.37 -17.35 -22.28
C GLN A 510 10.98 -18.00 -22.26
N ASP A 511 10.60 -18.65 -23.35
CA ASP A 511 9.38 -19.46 -23.38
C ASP A 511 9.53 -20.66 -22.44
N MET A 512 8.52 -20.92 -21.61
CA MET A 512 8.52 -22.02 -20.64
C MET A 512 7.19 -22.79 -20.69
N LYS A 513 7.26 -24.09 -20.44
CA LYS A 513 6.11 -24.99 -20.45
C LYS A 513 5.51 -25.15 -19.07
N ASN A 514 4.23 -25.51 -19.03
CA ASN A 514 3.58 -25.99 -17.83
C ASN A 514 4.46 -27.04 -17.10
N GLY A 515 4.58 -26.92 -15.78
CA GLY A 515 5.40 -27.77 -14.92
C GLY A 515 6.87 -27.35 -14.80
N THR A 516 7.30 -26.28 -15.46
CA THR A 516 8.67 -25.75 -15.33
C THR A 516 8.83 -25.03 -14.00
N GLU A 517 9.93 -25.31 -13.28
CA GLU A 517 10.33 -24.54 -12.10
C GLU A 517 10.82 -23.16 -12.56
N ILE A 518 10.28 -22.10 -11.98
CA ILE A 518 10.78 -20.76 -12.25
C ILE A 518 11.95 -20.45 -11.30
N SER A 519 12.94 -19.74 -11.81
CA SER A 519 14.12 -19.31 -11.08
C SER A 519 14.60 -17.95 -11.56
N PHE A 520 15.23 -17.20 -10.67
CA PHE A 520 15.87 -15.94 -11.06
C PHE A 520 17.15 -15.68 -10.27
N ASP A 521 17.94 -14.72 -10.77
CA ASP A 521 19.15 -14.27 -10.10
C ASP A 521 18.78 -13.36 -8.91
N TYR A 522 19.24 -13.73 -7.71
CA TYR A 522 18.97 -12.96 -6.49
C TYR A 522 19.84 -11.70 -6.42
N GLY A 523 20.85 -11.61 -7.27
CA GLY A 523 21.78 -10.51 -7.32
C GLY A 523 22.91 -10.63 -6.31
N PRO A 524 23.99 -9.86 -6.51
CA PRO A 524 25.22 -9.97 -5.72
C PRO A 524 25.04 -9.53 -4.27
N GLN A 525 24.08 -8.64 -3.99
CA GLN A 525 23.83 -8.14 -2.64
C GLN A 525 23.21 -9.19 -1.73
N PHE A 526 22.56 -10.22 -2.30
CA PHE A 526 21.92 -11.28 -1.53
C PHE A 526 22.94 -12.12 -0.73
N PHE A 527 24.12 -12.36 -1.31
CA PHE A 527 25.14 -13.24 -0.73
C PHE A 527 26.16 -12.49 0.15
N VAL A 528 26.01 -11.19 0.35
CA VAL A 528 26.93 -10.40 1.19
C VAL A 528 26.82 -10.87 2.64
N GLY A 529 27.88 -11.51 3.15
CA GLY A 529 27.93 -12.05 4.51
C GLY A 529 27.49 -13.51 4.66
N VAL A 530 27.11 -14.18 3.57
CA VAL A 530 26.82 -15.63 3.54
C VAL A 530 27.95 -16.31 2.76
N PRO A 531 28.67 -17.30 3.33
CA PRO A 531 29.69 -18.04 2.58
C PRO A 531 29.07 -18.69 1.33
N GLU A 532 29.67 -18.50 0.15
CA GLU A 532 29.12 -18.91 -1.16
C GLU A 532 28.83 -20.41 -1.33
N HIS A 533 29.13 -21.27 -0.35
CA HIS A 533 28.77 -22.69 -0.37
C HIS A 533 28.30 -23.14 1.02
N GLY A 534 26.99 -23.14 1.25
CA GLY A 534 26.39 -23.91 2.34
C GLY A 534 26.47 -25.41 2.04
N PRO A 535 26.80 -26.27 3.02
CA PRO A 535 26.97 -27.70 2.76
C PRO A 535 25.63 -28.34 2.43
N ALA A 536 25.65 -29.25 1.45
CA ALA A 536 24.56 -30.18 1.22
C ALA A 536 24.35 -31.00 2.51
N HIS A 537 23.30 -30.69 3.28
CA HIS A 537 22.90 -31.52 4.40
C HIS A 537 22.17 -32.76 3.87
N SER A 538 22.97 -33.72 3.42
CA SER A 538 22.58 -35.11 3.28
C SER A 538 23.76 -35.99 3.71
N GLU A 539 24.10 -36.01 5.00
CA GLU A 539 24.87 -37.11 5.54
C GLU A 539 24.46 -37.41 6.99
N SER A 540 24.13 -38.68 7.20
CA SER A 540 23.66 -39.31 8.42
C SER A 540 24.65 -39.17 9.57
N LEU A 541 24.21 -38.61 10.70
CA LEU A 541 24.93 -38.72 11.97
C LEU A 541 24.52 -40.01 12.69
N LEU A 542 25.18 -41.11 12.32
CA LEU A 542 25.40 -42.25 13.20
C LEU A 542 26.90 -42.33 13.45
N SER A 543 27.34 -41.80 14.60
CA SER A 543 28.68 -42.05 15.13
C SER A 543 28.64 -41.92 16.65
N THR A 544 28.76 -43.07 17.28
CA THR A 544 28.88 -43.32 18.73
C THR A 544 30.13 -42.68 19.32
N THR A 545 29.98 -41.84 20.34
CA THR A 545 31.09 -41.44 21.22
C THR A 545 31.07 -42.28 22.50
N THR A 546 32.07 -43.16 22.62
CA THR A 546 32.48 -43.81 23.86
C THR A 546 33.19 -42.79 24.76
N PHE A 547 32.70 -42.62 26.00
CA PHE A 547 33.34 -41.86 27.06
C PHE A 547 34.38 -42.75 27.78
N GLU A 548 35.60 -42.25 27.98
CA GLU A 548 36.52 -42.73 29.03
C GLU A 548 36.68 -41.65 30.12
N PRO A 549 36.77 -42.01 31.41
CA PRO A 549 36.85 -41.06 32.51
C PRO A 549 38.30 -40.77 32.93
N SER A 550 38.59 -39.49 33.18
CA SER A 550 39.86 -39.02 33.72
C SER A 550 39.96 -39.25 35.24
N ASN A 551 40.97 -40.01 35.67
CA ASN A 551 41.42 -40.09 37.07
C ASN A 551 42.40 -38.94 37.41
N SER A 552 41.95 -38.07 38.31
CA SER A 552 42.59 -37.67 39.58
C SER A 552 44.14 -37.52 39.71
N ILE A 553 44.52 -36.34 40.26
CA ILE A 553 45.39 -36.09 41.45
C ILE A 553 46.88 -35.65 41.26
N ASP A 554 47.21 -34.63 42.07
CA ASP A 554 48.49 -34.06 42.56
C ASP A 554 49.47 -33.45 41.54
N THR A 555 49.89 -32.17 41.64
CA THR A 555 50.42 -31.40 42.79
C THR A 555 50.21 -29.90 42.60
#